data_AF-A0A366GWM4-F1
#
_entry.id   AF-A0A366GWM4-F1
#
_cell.length_a   1.000
_cell.length_b   1.000
_cell.length_c   1.000
_cell.angle_alpha   90.00
_cell.angle_beta   90.00
_cell.angle_gamma   90.00
#
_symmetry.space_group_name_H-M   'P 1'
#
loop_
_entity.id
_entity.type
_entity.pdbx_description
1 polymer ?
#
loop_
_entity_poly.entity_id
_entity_poly.type
_entity_poly.pdbx_seq_one_letter_code
_entity_poly.pdbx_strand_id
1 'polypeptide(L)'
;MNKILEAAADTAAENSQLPREMNIHVAFPGTCREAMEFYSEVTGGLLEAMITYGETPAAEEVSADMHDRIVHASVNLRGRRLMGADCLEYQQPEGAQIHLEYDREDQAERVFRALSDGGQVIMPFEQTFWAHRFGMTRDRYGLQWMISCGLEQCT
;
A
#
# COMPACT_ATOMS: atom_id res chain seq x y z
N MET A 1 -0.13 -28.66 35.52
CA MET A 1 0.28 -28.16 34.20
C MET A 1 -0.91 -27.39 33.62
N ASN A 2 -0.75 -26.10 33.32
CA ASN A 2 -1.88 -25.17 33.21
C ASN A 2 -2.47 -25.15 31.79
N LYS A 3 -3.78 -25.37 31.63
CA LYS A 3 -4.50 -25.44 30.33
C LYS A 3 -4.28 -24.22 29.42
N ILE A 4 -3.95 -23.07 30.00
CA ILE A 4 -3.63 -21.82 29.29
C ILE A 4 -2.34 -21.95 28.47
N LEU A 5 -1.34 -22.67 28.99
CA LEU A 5 -0.06 -22.87 28.30
C LEU A 5 -0.19 -23.86 27.13
N GLU A 6 -1.11 -24.81 27.24
CA GLU A 6 -1.40 -25.82 26.22
C GLU A 6 -2.14 -25.18 25.03
N ALA A 7 -3.17 -24.38 25.28
CA ALA A 7 -3.89 -23.65 24.23
C ALA A 7 -3.02 -22.62 23.48
N ALA A 8 -2.10 -21.94 24.18
CA ALA A 8 -1.15 -21.00 23.56
C ALA A 8 -0.11 -21.72 22.68
N ALA A 9 0.31 -22.93 23.07
CA ALA A 9 1.21 -23.76 22.29
C ALA A 9 0.53 -24.34 21.03
N ASP A 10 -0.74 -24.76 21.15
CA ASP A 10 -1.55 -25.23 20.02
C ASP A 10 -1.81 -24.10 19.00
N THR A 11 -2.13 -22.90 19.48
CA THR A 11 -2.32 -21.71 18.62
C THR A 11 -1.03 -21.32 17.88
N ALA A 12 0.13 -21.48 18.52
CA ALA A 12 1.43 -21.21 17.89
C ALA A 12 1.80 -22.27 16.83
N ALA A 13 1.47 -23.53 17.07
CA ALA A 13 1.68 -24.62 16.11
C ALA A 13 0.75 -24.48 14.90
N GLU A 14 -0.52 -24.11 15.10
CA GLU A 14 -1.48 -23.87 14.02
C GLU A 14 -1.11 -22.63 13.19
N ASN A 15 -0.73 -21.52 13.84
CA ASN A 15 -0.30 -20.31 13.13
C ASN A 15 1.01 -20.46 12.35
N SER A 16 1.80 -21.51 12.61
CA SER A 16 3.03 -21.79 11.85
C SER A 16 2.76 -22.18 10.40
N GLN A 17 1.54 -22.62 10.08
CA GLN A 17 1.12 -22.98 8.73
C GLN A 17 0.66 -21.75 7.91
N LEU A 18 0.45 -20.61 8.55
CA LEU A 18 -0.01 -19.39 7.90
C LEU A 18 1.18 -18.48 7.53
N PRO A 19 1.09 -17.72 6.43
CA PRO A 19 2.09 -16.70 6.13
C PRO A 19 2.14 -15.69 7.27
N ARG A 20 3.35 -15.26 7.64
CA ARG A 20 3.55 -14.26 8.70
C ARG A 20 3.02 -12.89 8.33
N GLU A 21 3.04 -12.56 7.04
CA GLU A 21 2.60 -11.27 6.52
C GLU A 21 2.02 -11.43 5.11
N MET A 22 1.18 -10.47 4.70
CA MET A 22 0.69 -10.29 3.34
C MET A 22 0.86 -8.81 3.00
N ASN A 23 1.60 -8.52 1.93
CA ASN A 23 1.96 -7.18 1.50
C ASN A 23 1.60 -7.00 0.03
N ILE A 24 1.44 -5.75 -0.40
CA ILE A 24 1.12 -5.41 -1.80
C ILE A 24 2.39 -4.90 -2.44
N HIS A 25 2.72 -5.42 -3.63
CA HIS A 25 3.85 -4.93 -4.42
C HIS A 25 3.35 -4.34 -5.74
N VAL A 26 3.81 -3.13 -6.07
CA VAL A 26 3.37 -2.39 -7.25
C VAL A 26 4.55 -2.03 -8.14
N ALA A 27 4.37 -2.11 -9.45
CA ALA A 27 5.36 -1.70 -10.43
C ALA A 27 5.11 -0.25 -10.86
N PHE A 28 6.18 0.47 -11.22
CA PHE A 28 6.11 1.83 -11.73
C PHE A 28 6.97 2.00 -12.99
N PRO A 29 6.66 2.96 -13.88
CA PRO A 29 7.42 3.19 -15.12
C PRO A 29 8.69 4.04 -14.93
N GLY A 30 9.24 4.16 -13.72
CA GLY A 30 10.32 5.10 -13.38
C GLY A 30 9.93 6.15 -12.33
N THR A 31 8.70 6.12 -11.84
CA THR A 31 8.15 7.08 -10.85
C THR A 31 8.03 6.48 -9.44
N CYS A 32 8.64 5.32 -9.16
CA CYS A 32 8.47 4.64 -7.88
C CYS A 32 8.89 5.52 -6.69
N ARG A 33 10.03 6.22 -6.81
CA ARG A 33 10.53 7.10 -5.74
C ARG A 33 9.49 8.14 -5.35
N GLU A 34 9.01 8.90 -6.33
CA GLU A 34 8.04 9.98 -6.13
C GLU A 34 6.72 9.44 -5.58
N ALA A 35 6.25 8.30 -6.08
CA ALA A 35 5.02 7.67 -5.62
C ALA A 35 5.12 7.23 -4.15
N MET A 36 6.21 6.58 -3.77
CA MET A 36 6.39 6.05 -2.41
C MET A 36 6.63 7.14 -1.36
N GLU A 37 7.36 8.21 -1.72
CA GLU A 37 7.48 9.41 -0.88
C GLU A 37 6.10 10.06 -0.67
N PHE A 38 5.34 10.23 -1.75
CA PHE A 38 3.97 10.76 -1.68
C PHE A 38 3.05 9.90 -0.81
N TYR A 39 3.09 8.57 -0.95
CA TYR A 39 2.26 7.68 -0.14
C TYR A 39 2.64 7.75 1.34
N SER A 40 3.92 7.79 1.67
CA SER A 40 4.39 8.00 3.04
C SER A 40 3.85 9.30 3.62
N GLU A 41 3.96 10.41 2.89
CA GLU A 41 3.46 11.72 3.34
C GLU A 41 1.94 11.75 3.54
N VAL A 42 1.18 11.30 2.54
CA VAL A 42 -0.28 11.37 2.56
C VAL A 42 -0.85 10.49 3.66
N THR A 43 -0.36 9.26 3.79
CA THR A 43 -0.87 8.31 4.77
C THR A 43 -0.31 8.50 6.18
N GLY A 44 0.83 9.20 6.32
CA GLY A 44 1.63 9.20 7.53
C GLY A 44 2.38 7.87 7.78
N GLY A 45 2.45 7.02 6.76
CA GLY A 45 3.17 5.75 6.81
C GLY A 45 4.68 5.93 6.89
N LEU A 46 5.37 4.95 7.47
CA LEU A 46 6.83 4.97 7.59
C LEU A 46 7.46 4.46 6.30
N LEU A 47 8.22 5.30 5.60
CA LEU A 47 9.08 4.85 4.50
C LEU A 47 10.27 4.06 5.09
N GLU A 48 10.20 2.73 5.02
CA GLU A 48 11.20 1.82 5.59
C GLU A 48 12.39 1.57 4.66
N ALA A 49 12.16 1.62 3.35
CA ALA A 49 13.17 1.34 2.35
C ALA A 49 12.94 2.16 1.07
N MET A 50 14.05 2.57 0.44
CA MET A 50 14.11 3.18 -0.88
C MET A 50 15.48 2.85 -1.49
N ILE A 51 15.57 1.72 -2.19
CA ILE A 51 16.83 1.13 -2.68
C ILE A 51 16.83 1.21 -4.19
N THR A 52 17.91 1.74 -4.74
CA THR A 52 18.16 1.83 -6.18
C THR A 52 18.85 0.58 -6.73
N TYR A 53 18.79 0.34 -8.04
CA TYR A 53 19.55 -0.74 -8.67
C TYR A 53 21.06 -0.59 -8.41
N GLY A 54 21.59 0.64 -8.46
CA GLY A 54 23.01 0.96 -8.24
C GLY A 54 23.52 0.63 -6.84
N GLU A 55 22.63 0.52 -5.85
CA GLU A 55 22.96 0.13 -4.46
C GLU A 55 22.97 -1.39 -4.26
N THR A 56 22.68 -2.18 -5.29
CA THR A 56 22.61 -3.64 -5.21
C THR A 56 23.67 -4.32 -6.09
N PRO A 57 23.99 -5.60 -5.84
CA PRO A 57 24.85 -6.38 -6.75
C PRO A 57 24.35 -6.44 -8.20
N ALA A 58 23.03 -6.25 -8.42
CA ALA A 58 22.45 -6.23 -9.77
C ALA A 58 22.93 -5.04 -10.61
N ALA A 59 23.58 -4.02 -10.00
CA ALA A 59 24.17 -2.90 -10.71
C ALA A 59 25.16 -3.33 -11.82
N GLU A 60 25.86 -4.46 -11.64
CA GLU A 60 26.80 -5.02 -12.63
C GLU A 60 26.07 -5.68 -13.82
N GLU A 61 24.80 -6.03 -13.65
CA GLU A 61 23.98 -6.76 -14.62
C GLU A 61 23.04 -5.84 -15.43
N VAL A 62 22.91 -4.57 -15.02
CA VAL A 62 22.06 -3.57 -15.69
C VAL A 62 22.89 -2.40 -16.23
N SER A 63 22.34 -1.69 -17.20
CA SER A 63 22.98 -0.50 -17.77
C SER A 63 23.01 0.65 -16.75
N ALA A 64 23.98 1.57 -16.90
CA ALA A 64 24.16 2.68 -15.96
C ALA A 64 22.93 3.60 -15.84
N ASP A 65 22.12 3.73 -16.90
CA ASP A 65 20.86 4.47 -16.88
C ASP A 65 19.76 3.83 -16.01
N MET A 66 19.94 2.57 -15.62
CA MET A 66 19.06 1.88 -14.67
C MET A 66 19.48 2.09 -13.21
N HIS A 67 20.70 2.56 -12.95
CA HIS A 67 21.26 2.60 -11.59
C HIS A 67 20.45 3.45 -10.62
N ASP A 68 19.87 4.57 -11.07
CA ASP A 68 19.07 5.47 -10.23
C ASP A 68 17.62 5.00 -10.02
N ARG A 69 17.16 4.00 -10.79
CA ARG A 69 15.80 3.47 -10.67
C ARG A 69 15.65 2.66 -9.39
N ILE A 70 14.44 2.63 -8.84
CA ILE A 70 14.14 1.91 -7.61
C ILE A 70 14.00 0.41 -7.90
N VAL A 71 14.81 -0.41 -7.25
CA VAL A 71 14.65 -1.88 -7.28
C VAL A 71 13.74 -2.37 -6.15
N HIS A 72 13.69 -1.62 -5.04
CA HIS A 72 12.78 -1.91 -3.94
C HIS A 72 12.52 -0.68 -3.06
N ALA A 73 11.26 -0.37 -2.83
CA ALA A 73 10.80 0.57 -1.82
C ALA A 73 9.69 -0.05 -0.97
N SER A 74 9.53 0.41 0.27
CA SER A 74 8.52 -0.09 1.21
C SER A 74 8.00 1.03 2.11
N VAL A 75 6.69 1.25 2.11
CA VAL A 75 5.97 2.10 3.06
C VAL A 75 5.16 1.21 4.00
N ASN A 76 5.44 1.31 5.30
CA ASN A 76 4.75 0.57 6.34
C ASN A 76 3.56 1.37 6.89
N LEU A 77 2.40 0.73 6.80
CA LEU A 77 1.09 1.17 7.27
C LEU A 77 0.61 0.24 8.38
N ARG A 78 1.10 0.46 9.61
CA ARG A 78 0.72 -0.31 10.82
C ARG A 78 0.95 -1.82 10.67
N GLY A 79 2.08 -2.22 10.10
CA GLY A 79 2.48 -3.62 9.90
C GLY A 79 2.09 -4.21 8.56
N ARG A 80 1.39 -3.46 7.70
CA ARG A 80 1.10 -3.83 6.30
C ARG A 80 1.95 -2.96 5.40
N ARG A 81 2.56 -3.52 4.36
CA ARG A 81 3.44 -2.77 3.47
C ARG A 81 2.84 -2.59 2.10
N LEU A 82 2.89 -1.36 1.63
CA LEU A 82 2.89 -1.05 0.21
C LEU A 82 4.34 -1.04 -0.23
N MET A 83 4.70 -1.96 -1.10
CA MET A 83 6.05 -2.10 -1.66
C MET A 83 6.03 -1.71 -3.13
N GLY A 84 7.16 -1.28 -3.67
CA GLY A 84 7.23 -1.00 -5.10
C GLY A 84 8.63 -1.05 -5.70
N ALA A 85 8.67 -1.10 -7.03
CA ALA A 85 9.88 -1.03 -7.83
C ALA A 85 9.58 -0.39 -9.19
N ASP A 86 10.60 0.17 -9.81
CA ASP A 86 10.55 0.59 -11.20
C ASP A 86 10.79 -0.61 -12.13
N CYS A 87 9.98 -0.73 -13.18
CA CYS A 87 10.10 -1.79 -14.17
C CYS A 87 10.21 -1.20 -15.58
N LEU A 88 10.98 -1.86 -16.43
CA LEU A 88 11.11 -1.49 -17.85
C LEU A 88 9.82 -1.75 -18.62
N GLU A 89 9.21 -2.92 -18.38
CA GLU A 89 7.92 -3.31 -18.96
C GLU A 89 6.82 -3.01 -17.93
N TYR A 90 6.39 -1.75 -17.88
CA TYR A 90 5.30 -1.32 -17.01
C TYR A 90 3.94 -1.59 -17.65
N GLN A 91 3.05 -2.19 -16.85
CA GLN A 91 1.62 -2.24 -17.11
C GLN A 91 0.89 -1.61 -15.95
N GLN A 92 -0.06 -0.73 -16.26
CA GLN A 92 -0.88 -0.11 -15.23
C GLN A 92 -1.67 -1.19 -14.47
N PRO A 93 -1.65 -1.18 -13.13
CA PRO A 93 -2.46 -2.10 -12.36
C PRO A 93 -3.96 -1.95 -12.70
N GLU A 94 -4.58 -3.07 -13.07
CA GLU A 94 -6.01 -3.19 -13.33
C GLU A 94 -6.58 -4.39 -12.58
N GLY A 95 -7.83 -4.28 -12.12
CA GLY A 95 -8.52 -5.35 -11.40
C GLY A 95 -8.13 -5.53 -9.92
N ALA A 96 -7.21 -4.72 -9.39
CA ALA A 96 -6.85 -4.68 -7.98
C ALA A 96 -6.93 -3.26 -7.43
N GLN A 97 -7.36 -3.12 -6.18
CA GLN A 97 -7.54 -1.84 -5.49
C GLN A 97 -6.99 -1.93 -4.08
N ILE A 98 -6.37 -0.86 -3.60
CA ILE A 98 -5.86 -0.77 -2.24
C ILE A 98 -6.92 -0.09 -1.37
N HIS A 99 -7.37 -0.77 -0.32
CA HIS A 99 -8.35 -0.24 0.60
C HIS A 99 -7.68 0.32 1.85
N LEU A 100 -7.93 1.60 2.13
CA LEU A 100 -7.57 2.26 3.37
C LEU A 100 -8.83 2.56 4.18
N GLU A 101 -8.87 2.06 5.41
CA GLU A 101 -9.92 2.36 6.38
C GLU A 101 -9.37 3.28 7.47
N TYR A 102 -10.11 4.33 7.77
CA TYR A 102 -9.79 5.33 8.78
C TYR A 102 -10.87 5.38 9.86
N ASP A 103 -10.46 5.58 11.11
CA ASP A 103 -11.38 5.83 12.22
C ASP A 103 -11.88 7.29 12.23
N ARG A 104 -11.13 8.18 11.57
CA ARG A 104 -11.34 9.64 11.57
C ARG A 104 -11.69 10.14 10.18
N GLU A 105 -12.89 10.70 10.04
CA GLU A 105 -13.40 11.26 8.79
C GLU A 105 -12.51 12.36 8.20
N ASP A 106 -11.99 13.26 9.05
CA ASP A 106 -11.12 14.36 8.61
C ASP A 106 -9.81 13.85 7.99
N GLN A 107 -9.28 12.73 8.51
CA GLN A 107 -8.09 12.08 7.95
C GLN A 107 -8.41 11.35 6.66
N ALA A 108 -9.53 10.60 6.64
CA ALA A 108 -10.00 9.91 5.45
C ALA A 108 -10.20 10.87 4.28
N GLU A 109 -10.87 12.01 4.54
CA GLU A 109 -11.13 13.04 3.53
C GLU A 109 -9.85 13.72 3.05
N ARG A 110 -8.90 14.03 3.96
CA ARG A 110 -7.58 14.57 3.59
C ARG A 110 -6.85 13.62 2.65
N VAL A 111 -6.80 12.32 2.99
CA VAL A 111 -6.14 11.30 2.17
C VAL A 111 -6.84 11.12 0.83
N PHE A 112 -8.17 11.04 0.80
CA PHE A 112 -8.93 10.97 -0.45
C PHE A 112 -8.62 12.15 -1.38
N ARG A 113 -8.64 13.38 -0.84
CA ARG A 113 -8.34 14.60 -1.62
C ARG A 113 -6.93 14.57 -2.18
N ALA A 114 -5.94 14.17 -1.38
CA ALA A 114 -4.56 14.09 -1.84
C ALA A 114 -4.38 13.02 -2.92
N LEU A 115 -4.94 11.82 -2.73
CA LEU A 115 -4.85 10.72 -3.71
C LEU A 115 -5.63 11.00 -5.00
N SER A 116 -6.69 11.82 -4.95
CA SER A 116 -7.45 12.22 -6.14
C SER A 116 -6.86 13.41 -6.89
N ASP A 117 -5.97 14.18 -6.26
CA ASP A 117 -5.30 15.31 -6.90
C ASP A 117 -4.37 14.88 -8.04
N GLY A 118 -4.60 15.43 -9.23
CA GLY A 118 -3.93 15.01 -10.47
C GLY A 118 -4.29 13.59 -10.95
N GLY A 119 -5.25 12.93 -10.32
CA GLY A 119 -5.76 11.61 -10.68
C GLY A 119 -7.16 11.65 -11.30
N GLN A 120 -7.92 10.58 -11.07
CA GLN A 120 -9.31 10.42 -11.51
C GLN A 120 -10.18 9.96 -10.34
N VAL A 121 -11.14 10.80 -9.95
CA VAL A 121 -12.22 10.37 -9.05
C VAL A 121 -13.12 9.37 -9.79
N ILE A 122 -13.18 8.14 -9.28
CA ILE A 122 -14.06 7.06 -9.78
C ILE A 122 -15.41 7.16 -9.07
N MET A 123 -15.38 7.40 -7.76
CA MET A 123 -16.56 7.66 -6.94
C MET A 123 -16.22 8.75 -5.91
N PRO A 124 -17.02 9.84 -5.83
CA PRO A 124 -16.82 10.89 -4.84
C PRO A 124 -16.81 10.36 -3.40
N PHE A 125 -16.09 11.04 -2.51
CA PHE A 125 -16.02 10.67 -1.10
C PHE A 125 -17.24 11.19 -0.33
N GLU A 126 -18.26 10.36 -0.22
CA GLU A 126 -19.59 10.71 0.29
C GLU A 126 -20.12 9.62 1.24
N GLN A 127 -21.25 9.87 1.90
CA GLN A 127 -21.93 8.85 2.71
C GLN A 127 -22.57 7.80 1.80
N THR A 128 -22.48 6.53 2.18
CA THR A 128 -23.12 5.42 1.45
C THR A 128 -24.04 4.62 2.39
N PHE A 129 -24.77 3.63 1.85
CA PHE A 129 -25.65 2.81 2.71
C PHE A 129 -24.88 1.81 3.59
N TRP A 130 -23.57 1.63 3.39
CA TRP A 130 -22.72 0.64 4.07
C TRP A 130 -21.53 1.25 4.82
N ALA A 131 -21.28 2.55 4.65
CA ALA A 131 -20.17 3.25 5.28
C ALA A 131 -20.56 4.68 5.63
N HIS A 132 -20.06 5.18 6.75
CA HIS A 132 -20.24 6.58 7.14
C HIS A 132 -19.70 7.54 6.07
N ARG A 133 -18.49 7.26 5.55
CA ARG A 133 -17.97 7.88 4.32
C ARG A 133 -17.20 6.86 3.49
N PHE A 134 -17.34 6.92 2.18
CA PHE A 134 -16.60 6.06 1.24
C PHE A 134 -16.37 6.78 -0.09
N GLY A 135 -15.24 6.48 -0.74
CA GLY A 135 -14.88 7.04 -2.05
C GLY A 135 -13.82 6.20 -2.75
N MET A 136 -13.75 6.37 -4.07
CA MET A 136 -12.83 5.65 -4.93
C MET A 136 -12.11 6.61 -5.87
N THR A 137 -10.80 6.44 -6.01
CA THR A 137 -9.99 7.27 -6.91
C THR A 137 -8.88 6.44 -7.53
N ARG A 138 -8.49 6.77 -8.76
CA ARG A 138 -7.18 6.40 -9.31
C ARG A 138 -6.25 7.59 -9.11
N ASP A 139 -5.09 7.38 -8.51
CA ASP A 139 -4.13 8.47 -8.32
C ASP A 139 -3.34 8.79 -9.60
N ARG A 140 -2.50 9.83 -9.55
CA ARG A 140 -1.63 10.25 -10.65
C ARG A 140 -0.54 9.24 -11.02
N TYR A 141 -0.29 8.23 -10.19
CA TYR A 141 0.67 7.14 -10.45
C TYR A 141 -0.03 5.88 -10.99
N GLY A 142 -1.36 5.92 -11.14
CA GLY A 142 -2.16 4.87 -11.75
C GLY A 142 -2.76 3.85 -10.78
N LEU A 143 -2.52 3.99 -9.47
CA LEU A 143 -3.04 3.07 -8.46
C LEU A 143 -4.49 3.40 -8.09
N GLN A 144 -5.33 2.37 -8.00
CA GLN A 144 -6.72 2.51 -7.56
C GLN A 144 -6.84 2.34 -6.05
N TRP A 145 -7.53 3.29 -5.43
CA TRP A 145 -7.71 3.39 -3.99
C TRP A 145 -9.20 3.37 -3.64
N MET A 146 -9.52 2.61 -2.60
CA MET A 146 -10.79 2.71 -1.87
C MET A 146 -10.49 3.34 -0.50
N ILE A 147 -11.20 4.39 -0.14
CA ILE A 147 -11.03 5.06 1.14
C ILE A 147 -12.38 4.97 1.87
N SER A 148 -12.37 4.42 3.09
CA SER A 148 -13.55 4.37 3.95
C SER A 148 -13.30 5.01 5.31
N CYS A 149 -14.37 5.52 5.92
CA CYS A 149 -14.42 5.86 7.33
C CYS A 149 -15.66 5.21 7.94
N GLY A 150 -15.47 4.51 9.05
CA GLY A 150 -16.56 3.85 9.79
C GLY A 150 -17.36 2.88 8.91
N LEU A 151 -16.74 1.76 8.51
CA LEU A 151 -17.49 0.66 7.90
C LEU A 151 -18.42 0.08 8.97
N GLU A 152 -19.72 0.06 8.71
CA GLU A 152 -20.56 -0.82 9.49
C GLU A 152 -20.20 -2.25 9.10
N GLN A 153 -20.00 -3.12 10.09
CA GLN A 153 -19.71 -4.53 9.82
C GLN A 153 -20.82 -5.04 8.91
N CYS A 154 -20.47 -5.59 7.74
CA CYS A 154 -21.42 -6.35 6.93
C CYS A 154 -21.88 -7.55 7.78
N THR A 155 -22.97 -7.36 8.54
CA THR A 155 -23.71 -8.42 9.22
C THR A 155 -24.64 -9.13 8.25
#